data_AF-A0A3Q2U4J9-F1
#
_entry.id   AF-A0A3Q2U4J9-F1
#
_cell.length_a   1.000
_cell.length_b   1.000
_cell.length_c   1.000
_cell.angle_alpha   90.00
_cell.angle_beta   90.00
_cell.angle_gamma   90.00
#
_symmetry.space_group_name_H-M   'P 1'
#
loop_
_entity.id
_entity.type
_entity.pdbx_description
1 polymer ?
#
loop_
_entity_poly.entity_id
_entity_poly.type
_entity_poly.pdbx_seq_one_letter_code
_entity_poly.pdbx_strand_id
1 'polypeptide(L)'
;MISKSTLIRSGNPSVYQLRTKKEKSATMMRVTVGERNARKTNKTILLVGETGAGKSMLINALVNFTMGVKFQDNVWFQIKEEVDQETSEVTVYEIFGFEGKTLSCSLTIIDTPGFGSTRGIEHDVNISQTLLQLFQSGDNINELHGVGLVMKASDNRLSDRLMYILNSVMSLFGKNIENHIVALITHSNGRTPKNVLEALEVSTIKCAKNEKKQPVYFLFNNCQNEDRNEEAEYIERANKITERGMTEFAAFLEKSQPQKVQTTVDVIKERTKLTACIQNLQQRITETEQKQKEIRQTLDKLMKYKEEMKNNEDFDLEIDELYKVKEPIKTGVFEGAMCCTRCEENCHYPGCTLAPSPAFCDVIKEGHCIVCSGKCPTSAHVKEKWIYVTKTRRVQTTLKEIKQKYEKSKTKREKNLSYLESLDTKMKDLKALKSELLNESYNHIVKLERIALKADSASTLVHLDFLIDKMKETGDTEKVKKLEKIQGNVNEGSKAALQYQHTSATHLKMQ
;
A
#
# COMPACT_ATOMS: atom_id res chain seq x y z
N MET A 1 38.63 10.27 -6.87
CA MET A 1 37.58 9.25 -6.70
C MET A 1 38.15 7.85 -6.62
N ILE A 2 39.05 7.44 -7.53
CA ILE A 2 39.72 6.13 -7.49
C ILE A 2 40.33 5.81 -6.10
N SER A 3 41.00 6.77 -5.45
CA SER A 3 41.57 6.59 -4.11
C SER A 3 40.55 6.35 -2.98
N LYS A 4 39.26 6.65 -3.21
CA LYS A 4 38.14 6.41 -2.29
C LYS A 4 37.26 5.24 -2.77
N SER A 5 37.82 4.35 -3.57
CA SER A 5 37.11 3.20 -4.14
C SER A 5 37.95 1.94 -4.08
N THR A 6 37.33 0.79 -4.29
CA THR A 6 38.00 -0.52 -4.39
C THR A 6 37.82 -1.04 -5.81
N LEU A 7 38.90 -1.46 -6.48
CA LEU A 7 38.83 -2.04 -7.82
C LEU A 7 38.10 -3.40 -7.74
N ILE A 8 37.06 -3.57 -8.55
CA ILE A 8 36.30 -4.83 -8.68
C ILE A 8 36.79 -5.60 -9.89
N ARG A 9 36.88 -4.91 -11.05
CA ARG A 9 37.28 -5.50 -12.33
C ARG A 9 38.23 -4.56 -13.05
N SER A 10 39.44 -5.01 -13.34
CA SER A 10 40.34 -4.33 -14.27
C SER A 10 39.88 -4.55 -15.71
N GLY A 11 40.00 -3.53 -16.56
CA GLY A 11 39.62 -3.64 -17.97
C GLY A 11 39.27 -2.28 -18.58
N ASN A 12 38.56 -2.32 -19.70
CA ASN A 12 38.07 -1.14 -20.39
C ASN A 12 36.52 -1.13 -20.37
N PRO A 13 35.85 -0.48 -19.40
CA PRO A 13 36.41 0.34 -18.35
C PRO A 13 36.82 -0.48 -17.12
N SER A 14 37.68 0.12 -16.29
CA SER A 14 37.97 -0.41 -14.96
C SER A 14 36.81 -0.08 -14.03
N VAL A 15 36.26 -1.10 -13.38
CA VAL A 15 35.06 -1.00 -12.54
C VAL A 15 35.47 -0.93 -11.07
N TYR A 16 34.98 0.09 -10.37
CA TYR A 16 35.33 0.40 -8.98
C TYR A 16 34.10 0.44 -8.08
N GLN A 17 34.13 -0.23 -6.93
CA GLN A 17 33.15 -0.07 -5.86
C GLN A 17 33.42 1.24 -5.11
N LEU A 18 32.43 2.14 -5.05
CA LEU A 18 32.53 3.36 -4.23
C LEU A 18 32.53 3.00 -2.74
N ARG A 19 33.43 3.61 -1.96
CA ARG A 19 33.32 3.59 -0.50
C ARG A 19 32.17 4.49 -0.09
N THR A 20 31.20 3.92 0.63
CA THR A 20 29.99 4.60 1.05
C THR A 20 29.79 4.49 2.55
N LYS A 21 29.12 5.48 3.15
CA LYS A 21 28.61 5.37 4.51
C LYS A 21 27.26 4.67 4.45
N LYS A 22 27.13 3.51 5.11
CA LYS A 22 25.89 2.72 5.16
C LYS A 22 25.27 2.83 6.54
N GLU A 23 24.03 3.27 6.61
CA GLU A 23 23.23 3.32 7.85
C GLU A 23 21.95 2.51 7.64
N LYS A 24 21.76 1.47 8.44
CA LYS A 24 20.57 0.61 8.33
C LYS A 24 19.60 0.95 9.46
N SER A 25 18.38 1.32 9.11
CA SER A 25 17.26 1.44 10.05
C SER A 25 16.42 0.15 10.02
N ALA A 26 15.37 0.09 10.83
CA ALA A 26 14.42 -1.03 10.81
C ALA A 26 13.66 -1.15 9.47
N THR A 27 13.65 -0.10 8.65
CA THR A 27 12.71 0.06 7.53
C THR A 27 13.40 0.40 6.22
N MET A 28 14.61 0.96 6.27
CA MET A 28 15.36 1.33 5.07
C MET A 28 16.87 1.22 5.28
N MET A 29 17.58 1.24 4.15
CA MET A 29 19.02 1.40 4.11
C MET A 29 19.35 2.80 3.56
N ARG A 30 20.24 3.53 4.22
CA ARG A 30 20.81 4.78 3.70
C ARG A 30 22.24 4.56 3.27
N VAL A 31 22.58 5.04 2.08
CA VAL A 31 23.90 4.91 1.45
C VAL A 31 24.36 6.29 1.00
N THR A 32 25.35 6.85 1.67
CA THR A 32 25.85 8.21 1.41
C THR A 32 27.23 8.19 0.75
N VAL A 33 27.42 9.01 -0.28
CA VAL A 33 28.69 9.29 -0.96
C VAL A 33 28.98 10.79 -0.89
N GLY A 34 30.19 11.14 -0.44
CA GLY A 34 30.60 12.53 -0.28
C GLY A 34 30.08 13.17 1.00
N GLU A 35 30.16 14.49 1.08
CA GLU A 35 29.79 15.27 2.26
C GLU A 35 28.75 16.33 1.90
N ARG A 36 27.66 16.39 2.68
CA ARG A 36 26.54 17.30 2.43
C ARG A 36 26.95 18.76 2.64
N ASN A 37 26.75 19.59 1.63
CA ASN A 37 26.87 21.04 1.76
C ASN A 37 25.49 21.68 1.96
N ALA A 38 25.23 22.22 3.17
CA ALA A 38 23.95 22.83 3.50
C ALA A 38 23.58 24.06 2.64
N ARG A 39 24.54 24.68 1.96
CA ARG A 39 24.30 25.81 1.05
C ARG A 39 23.89 25.39 -0.36
N LYS A 40 24.04 24.11 -0.70
CA LYS A 40 23.67 23.57 -2.00
C LYS A 40 22.27 22.99 -1.94
N THR A 41 21.51 23.21 -3.00
CA THR A 41 20.19 22.61 -3.15
C THR A 41 20.33 21.11 -3.37
N ASN A 42 19.28 20.34 -3.02
CA ASN A 42 19.25 18.90 -3.19
C ASN A 42 17.96 18.51 -3.92
N LYS A 43 18.09 17.72 -4.98
CA LYS A 43 16.96 17.14 -5.71
C LYS A 43 16.76 15.71 -5.24
N THR A 44 15.51 15.34 -5.00
CA THR A 44 15.12 14.01 -4.54
C THR A 44 14.28 13.34 -5.61
N ILE A 45 14.67 12.16 -6.06
CA ILE A 45 13.91 11.35 -7.00
C ILE A 45 13.51 10.03 -6.36
N LEU A 46 12.34 9.52 -6.74
CA LEU A 46 11.87 8.19 -6.34
C LEU A 46 11.82 7.28 -7.57
N LEU A 47 12.47 6.13 -7.51
CA LEU A 47 12.48 5.14 -8.59
C LEU A 47 11.53 3.99 -8.26
N VAL A 48 10.60 3.71 -9.17
CA VAL A 48 9.58 2.67 -9.06
C VAL A 48 9.50 1.88 -10.36
N GLY A 49 9.21 0.59 -10.28
CA GLY A 49 9.15 -0.28 -11.46
C GLY A 49 9.30 -1.75 -11.08
N GLU A 50 9.13 -2.63 -12.05
CA GLU A 50 9.21 -4.08 -11.83
C GLU A 50 10.62 -4.56 -11.45
N THR A 51 10.71 -5.79 -10.91
CA THR A 51 12.00 -6.48 -10.76
C THR A 51 12.64 -6.66 -12.13
N GLY A 52 13.93 -6.35 -12.24
CA GLY A 52 14.67 -6.53 -13.50
C GLY A 52 14.49 -5.39 -14.51
N ALA A 53 13.67 -4.36 -14.25
CA ALA A 53 13.52 -3.20 -15.13
C ALA A 53 14.79 -2.35 -15.33
N GLY A 54 15.90 -2.69 -14.68
CA GLY A 54 17.17 -1.94 -14.80
C GLY A 54 17.33 -0.78 -13.81
N LYS A 55 16.55 -0.73 -12.71
CA LYS A 55 16.67 0.31 -11.66
C LYS A 55 18.10 0.42 -11.09
N SER A 56 18.71 -0.70 -10.71
CA SER A 56 20.07 -0.74 -10.18
C SER A 56 21.11 -0.19 -11.15
N MET A 57 21.04 -0.61 -12.43
CA MET A 57 21.94 -0.11 -13.47
C MET A 57 21.74 1.39 -13.72
N LEU A 58 20.49 1.85 -13.71
CA LEU A 58 20.16 3.27 -13.84
C LEU A 58 20.71 4.10 -12.68
N ILE A 59 20.67 3.59 -11.44
CA ILE A 59 21.26 4.24 -10.27
C ILE A 59 22.77 4.39 -10.45
N ASN A 60 23.48 3.32 -10.83
CA ASN A 60 24.92 3.39 -11.10
C ASN A 60 25.22 4.42 -12.20
N ALA A 61 24.42 4.44 -13.28
CA ALA A 61 24.56 5.42 -14.36
C ALA A 61 24.31 6.87 -13.89
N LEU A 62 23.29 7.11 -13.06
CA LEU A 62 23.00 8.43 -12.46
C LEU A 62 24.12 8.91 -11.55
N VAL A 63 24.72 8.01 -10.77
CA VAL A 63 25.87 8.33 -9.91
C VAL A 63 27.07 8.76 -10.73
N ASN A 64 27.44 7.98 -11.76
CA ASN A 64 28.56 8.32 -12.65
C ASN A 64 28.31 9.64 -13.38
N PHE A 65 27.09 9.85 -13.88
CA PHE A 65 26.69 11.10 -14.51
C PHE A 65 26.83 12.28 -13.53
N THR A 66 26.29 12.17 -12.30
CA THR A 66 26.38 13.22 -11.27
C THR A 66 27.82 13.54 -10.90
N MET A 67 28.69 12.53 -10.86
CA MET A 67 30.12 12.69 -10.61
C MET A 67 30.91 13.31 -11.79
N GLY A 68 30.29 13.44 -12.96
CA GLY A 68 30.91 13.96 -14.17
C GLY A 68 31.87 12.99 -14.86
N VAL A 69 31.68 11.68 -14.65
CA VAL A 69 32.48 10.63 -15.30
C VAL A 69 32.11 10.59 -16.78
N LYS A 70 33.12 10.69 -17.64
CA LYS A 70 32.97 10.65 -19.09
C LYS A 70 33.31 9.27 -19.63
N PHE A 71 32.77 8.96 -20.80
CA PHE A 71 33.10 7.71 -21.49
C PHE A 71 34.61 7.56 -21.70
N GLN A 72 35.31 8.63 -22.06
CA GLN A 72 36.76 8.63 -22.32
C GLN A 72 37.63 8.39 -21.07
N ASP A 73 37.06 8.52 -19.86
CA ASP A 73 37.83 8.31 -18.62
C ASP A 73 38.18 6.84 -18.38
N ASN A 74 37.55 5.90 -19.13
CA ASN A 74 37.76 4.45 -19.04
C ASN A 74 37.62 3.89 -17.61
N VAL A 75 36.77 4.52 -16.80
CA VAL A 75 36.42 4.09 -15.45
C VAL A 75 34.90 4.03 -15.28
N TRP A 76 34.44 3.12 -14.43
CA TRP A 76 33.04 3.00 -14.02
C TRP A 76 32.96 2.82 -12.51
N PHE A 77 32.07 3.57 -11.86
CA PHE A 77 31.86 3.47 -10.42
C PHE A 77 30.54 2.77 -10.10
N GLN A 78 30.58 1.75 -9.24
CA GLN A 78 29.39 1.08 -8.71
C GLN A 78 29.10 1.58 -7.30
N ILE A 79 27.88 2.03 -7.06
CA ILE A 79 27.37 2.31 -5.70
C ILE A 79 26.58 1.12 -5.16
N LYS A 80 25.91 0.42 -6.08
CA LYS A 80 25.09 -0.76 -5.82
C LYS A 80 25.69 -1.93 -6.60
N GLU A 81 25.90 -3.04 -5.91
CA GLU A 81 26.37 -4.28 -6.53
C GLU A 81 25.36 -4.75 -7.58
N GLU A 82 25.87 -5.22 -8.71
CA GLU A 82 25.07 -5.71 -9.85
C GLU A 82 24.76 -7.22 -9.77
N VAL A 83 25.07 -7.86 -8.64
CA VAL A 83 24.68 -9.25 -8.41
C VAL A 83 23.15 -9.32 -8.36
N ASP A 84 22.55 -10.34 -8.98
CA ASP A 84 21.10 -10.64 -9.15
C ASP A 84 20.29 -10.79 -7.84
N GLN A 85 20.69 -10.12 -6.76
CA GLN A 85 19.89 -9.99 -5.57
C GLN A 85 18.85 -8.89 -5.80
N GLU A 86 17.59 -9.31 -5.94
CA GLU A 86 16.44 -8.41 -5.89
C GLU A 86 16.60 -7.44 -4.72
N THR A 87 16.44 -6.13 -4.96
CA THR A 87 16.37 -5.12 -3.90
C THR A 87 15.31 -5.55 -2.90
N SER A 88 15.73 -5.94 -1.69
CA SER A 88 14.82 -6.49 -0.67
C SER A 88 14.16 -5.42 0.19
N GLU A 89 14.79 -4.25 0.30
CA GLU A 89 14.37 -3.14 1.14
C GLU A 89 14.54 -1.79 0.43
N VAL A 90 13.74 -0.80 0.81
CA VAL A 90 13.86 0.57 0.27
C VAL A 90 15.23 1.14 0.65
N THR A 91 15.95 1.68 -0.34
CA THR A 91 17.30 2.20 -0.14
C THR A 91 17.38 3.66 -0.59
N VAL A 92 17.92 4.54 0.26
CA VAL A 92 18.14 5.95 -0.05
C VAL A 92 19.61 6.17 -0.36
N TYR A 93 19.91 6.57 -1.60
CA TYR A 93 21.24 6.93 -2.03
C TYR A 93 21.39 8.45 -2.00
N GLU A 94 22.34 8.94 -1.22
CA GLU A 94 22.66 10.36 -1.07
C GLU A 94 24.01 10.65 -1.76
N ILE A 95 24.00 11.50 -2.78
CA ILE A 95 25.16 11.82 -3.61
C ILE A 95 25.49 13.29 -3.43
N PHE A 96 26.54 13.57 -2.67
CA PHE A 96 26.94 14.92 -2.25
C PHE A 96 28.36 15.28 -2.70
N GLY A 97 28.65 16.58 -2.81
CA GLY A 97 30.00 17.08 -3.11
C GLY A 97 30.40 17.03 -4.59
N PHE A 98 29.43 16.79 -5.48
CA PHE A 98 29.62 16.79 -6.95
C PHE A 98 28.82 17.90 -7.65
N GLU A 99 28.31 18.87 -6.89
CA GLU A 99 27.54 19.98 -7.45
C GLU A 99 28.40 20.83 -8.38
N GLY A 100 27.84 21.17 -9.55
CA GLY A 100 28.51 21.93 -10.60
C GLY A 100 29.33 21.08 -11.58
N LYS A 101 29.34 19.74 -11.46
CA LYS A 101 29.93 18.84 -12.46
C LYS A 101 29.01 18.68 -13.67
N THR A 102 27.86 18.06 -13.44
CA THR A 102 26.80 17.88 -14.45
C THR A 102 25.47 18.41 -13.95
N LEU A 103 25.19 18.26 -12.65
CA LEU A 103 24.05 18.86 -11.97
C LEU A 103 24.51 20.05 -11.13
N SER A 104 23.71 21.13 -11.12
CA SER A 104 23.95 22.29 -10.25
C SER A 104 23.70 22.04 -8.75
N CYS A 105 23.17 20.87 -8.40
CA CYS A 105 22.66 20.49 -7.09
C CYS A 105 23.12 19.08 -6.67
N SER A 106 22.94 18.77 -5.38
CA SER A 106 23.07 17.42 -4.85
C SER A 106 21.89 16.54 -5.28
N LEU A 107 22.09 15.22 -5.31
CA LEU A 107 21.08 14.26 -5.73
C LEU A 107 20.82 13.22 -4.63
N THR A 108 19.54 13.02 -4.31
CA THR A 108 19.05 11.93 -3.46
C THR A 108 18.14 11.02 -4.30
N ILE A 109 18.40 9.71 -4.28
CA ILE A 109 17.66 8.71 -5.04
C ILE A 109 17.04 7.72 -4.06
N ILE A 110 15.72 7.61 -4.05
CA ILE A 110 14.98 6.60 -3.30
C ILE A 110 14.74 5.42 -4.25
N ASP A 111 15.44 4.32 -4.02
CA ASP A 111 15.28 3.06 -4.73
C ASP A 111 14.28 2.18 -4.01
N THR A 112 13.36 1.59 -4.77
CA THR A 112 12.33 0.69 -4.24
C THR A 112 12.56 -0.75 -4.72
N PRO A 113 12.18 -1.75 -3.92
CA PRO A 113 12.02 -3.12 -4.39
C PRO A 113 11.17 -3.21 -5.66
N GLY A 114 11.39 -4.26 -6.46
CA GLY A 114 10.56 -4.51 -7.64
C GLY A 114 9.14 -4.87 -7.26
N PHE A 115 8.17 -4.09 -7.78
CA PHE A 115 6.75 -4.40 -7.65
C PHE A 115 6.40 -5.65 -8.45
N GLY A 116 5.41 -6.42 -7.98
CA GLY A 116 4.99 -7.66 -8.65
C GLY A 116 6.09 -8.72 -8.72
N SER A 117 6.97 -8.77 -7.72
CA SER A 117 7.96 -9.85 -7.55
C SER A 117 7.28 -11.19 -7.24
N THR A 118 8.03 -12.30 -7.27
CA THR A 118 7.54 -13.64 -6.88
C THR A 118 7.09 -13.72 -5.41
N ARG A 119 7.38 -12.67 -4.62
CA ARG A 119 7.01 -12.52 -3.21
C ARG A 119 5.56 -12.09 -2.99
N GLY A 120 4.83 -11.76 -4.06
CA GLY A 120 3.38 -11.55 -4.05
C GLY A 120 2.92 -10.18 -3.56
N ILE A 121 1.60 -10.01 -3.51
CA ILE A 121 0.89 -8.75 -3.23
C ILE A 121 1.21 -8.20 -1.83
N GLU A 122 1.44 -9.08 -0.85
CA GLU A 122 1.79 -8.69 0.52
C GLU A 122 3.11 -7.91 0.57
N HIS A 123 4.07 -8.25 -0.29
CA HIS A 123 5.32 -7.51 -0.40
C HIS A 123 5.09 -6.07 -0.91
N ASP A 124 4.20 -5.88 -1.88
CA ASP A 124 3.88 -4.56 -2.43
C ASP A 124 3.16 -3.66 -1.40
N VAL A 125 2.34 -4.25 -0.52
CA VAL A 125 1.76 -3.56 0.64
C VAL A 125 2.86 -3.09 1.61
N ASN A 126 3.87 -3.93 1.86
CA ASN A 126 4.99 -3.59 2.73
C ASN A 126 5.87 -2.47 2.15
N ILE A 127 6.06 -2.41 0.82
CA ILE A 127 6.76 -1.30 0.17
C ILE A 127 6.02 0.02 0.41
N SER A 128 4.69 0.01 0.27
CA SER A 128 3.83 1.18 0.50
C SER A 128 3.98 1.71 1.94
N GLN A 129 4.01 0.79 2.91
CA GLN A 129 4.20 1.10 4.32
C GLN A 129 5.60 1.65 4.60
N THR A 130 6.63 1.09 3.96
CA THR A 130 8.01 1.56 4.11
C THR A 130 8.18 2.98 3.57
N LEU A 131 7.59 3.28 2.40
CA LEU A 131 7.58 4.62 1.83
C LEU A 131 6.82 5.61 2.72
N LEU A 132 5.71 5.18 3.34
CA LEU A 132 4.99 6.01 4.31
C LEU A 132 5.88 6.42 5.49
N GLN A 133 6.66 5.49 6.03
CA GLN A 133 7.60 5.78 7.12
C GLN A 133 8.70 6.71 6.66
N LEU A 134 9.23 6.52 5.46
CA LEU A 134 10.28 7.36 4.89
C LEU A 134 9.82 8.83 4.76
N PHE A 135 8.58 9.05 4.33
CA PHE A 135 8.03 10.39 4.15
C PHE A 135 7.57 11.05 5.45
N GLN A 136 7.43 10.26 6.53
CA GLN A 136 7.07 10.77 7.86
C GLN A 136 8.27 10.88 8.79
N SER A 137 9.38 10.23 8.46
CA SER A 137 10.58 10.32 9.29
C SER A 137 11.12 11.75 9.27
N GLY A 138 11.73 12.19 10.37
CA GLY A 138 12.40 13.48 10.45
C GLY A 138 13.65 13.61 9.55
N ASP A 139 13.82 12.71 8.58
CA ASP A 139 14.97 12.57 7.70
C ASP A 139 15.03 13.61 6.58
N ASN A 140 14.13 14.61 6.60
CA ASN A 140 14.02 15.70 5.64
C ASN A 140 13.67 15.28 4.20
N ILE A 141 13.12 14.07 4.00
CA ILE A 141 12.61 13.61 2.70
C ILE A 141 11.11 13.95 2.61
N ASN A 142 10.83 15.25 2.58
CA ASN A 142 9.46 15.77 2.60
C ASN A 142 8.99 16.25 1.22
N GLU A 143 9.91 16.24 0.24
CA GLU A 143 9.71 16.78 -1.10
C GLU A 143 10.34 15.88 -2.16
N LEU A 144 9.62 15.68 -3.25
CA LEU A 144 10.08 14.97 -4.45
C LEU A 144 10.19 15.95 -5.62
N HIS A 145 11.21 15.74 -6.44
CA HIS A 145 11.46 16.51 -7.66
C HIS A 145 11.18 15.69 -8.92
N GLY A 146 11.07 14.38 -8.78
CA GLY A 146 10.66 13.47 -9.86
C GLY A 146 10.34 12.08 -9.32
N VAL A 147 9.40 11.41 -9.97
CA VAL A 147 9.13 10.00 -9.78
C VAL A 147 9.43 9.30 -11.10
N GLY A 148 10.49 8.49 -11.11
CA GLY A 148 10.94 7.74 -12.27
C GLY A 148 10.25 6.39 -12.33
N LEU A 149 9.32 6.24 -13.28
CA LEU A 149 8.75 4.95 -13.63
C LEU A 149 9.70 4.22 -14.58
N VAL A 150 10.43 3.22 -14.05
CA VAL A 150 11.48 2.51 -14.77
C VAL A 150 10.88 1.30 -15.51
N MET A 151 11.07 1.26 -16.83
CA MET A 151 10.52 0.24 -17.74
C MET A 151 11.56 -0.12 -18.82
N LYS A 152 11.54 -1.34 -19.36
CA LYS A 152 12.44 -1.70 -20.47
C LYS A 152 11.84 -1.25 -21.80
N ALA A 153 12.69 -0.88 -22.76
CA ALA A 153 12.25 -0.55 -24.12
C ALA A 153 11.57 -1.73 -24.84
N SER A 154 11.93 -2.97 -24.46
CA SER A 154 11.37 -4.21 -24.97
C SER A 154 10.11 -4.69 -24.22
N ASP A 155 9.59 -3.88 -23.29
CA ASP A 155 8.33 -4.20 -22.63
C ASP A 155 7.20 -3.96 -23.65
N ASN A 156 6.88 -5.02 -24.39
CA ASN A 156 6.07 -4.96 -25.60
C ASN A 156 4.61 -5.33 -25.35
N ARG A 157 4.30 -5.83 -24.16
CA ARG A 157 2.99 -6.40 -23.85
C ARG A 157 2.45 -5.68 -22.62
N LEU A 158 1.28 -5.10 -22.79
CA LEU A 158 0.30 -4.80 -21.74
C LEU A 158 -0.06 -6.12 -21.03
N SER A 159 0.89 -6.72 -20.32
CA SER A 159 0.62 -7.89 -19.50
C SER A 159 -0.16 -7.43 -18.28
N ASP A 160 -1.05 -8.30 -17.78
CA ASP A 160 -1.80 -8.03 -16.56
C ASP A 160 -0.87 -7.71 -15.38
N ARG A 161 0.35 -8.28 -15.40
CA ARG A 161 1.43 -7.99 -14.45
C ARG A 161 1.94 -6.57 -14.56
N LEU A 162 2.28 -6.09 -15.75
CA LEU A 162 2.75 -4.71 -15.94
C LEU A 162 1.65 -3.73 -15.54
N MET A 163 0.40 -4.00 -15.93
CA MET A 163 -0.76 -3.21 -15.51
C MET A 163 -0.94 -3.21 -14.00
N TYR A 164 -0.80 -4.37 -13.34
CA TYR A 164 -0.84 -4.47 -11.89
C TYR A 164 0.23 -3.61 -11.23
N ILE A 165 1.47 -3.68 -11.71
CA ILE A 165 2.61 -2.95 -11.16
C ILE A 165 2.38 -1.44 -11.29
N LEU A 166 2.00 -0.99 -12.49
CA LEU A 166 1.70 0.40 -12.75
C LEU A 166 0.54 0.90 -11.89
N ASN A 167 -0.53 0.12 -11.77
CA ASN A 167 -1.65 0.44 -10.89
C ASN A 167 -1.22 0.57 -9.44
N SER A 168 -0.48 -0.41 -8.93
CA SER A 168 -0.04 -0.48 -7.53
C SER A 168 0.86 0.70 -7.19
N VAL A 169 1.80 1.05 -8.07
CA VAL A 169 2.67 2.22 -7.93
C VAL A 169 1.88 3.52 -7.95
N MET A 170 0.99 3.72 -8.93
CA MET A 170 0.18 4.95 -9.03
C MET A 170 -0.79 5.11 -7.86
N SER A 171 -1.17 4.01 -7.23
CA SER A 171 -2.08 3.98 -6.08
C SER A 171 -1.50 4.65 -4.84
N LEU A 172 -0.17 4.73 -4.75
CA LEU A 172 0.54 5.33 -3.61
C LEU A 172 0.37 6.85 -3.58
N PHE A 173 0.26 7.46 -4.74
CA PHE A 173 0.50 8.88 -4.89
C PHE A 173 -0.77 9.74 -4.81
N GLY A 174 -0.58 10.97 -4.33
CA GLY A 174 -1.56 12.04 -4.47
C GLY A 174 -1.64 12.58 -5.90
N LYS A 175 -2.76 13.19 -6.27
CA LYS A 175 -2.93 13.85 -7.58
C LYS A 175 -1.89 14.93 -7.88
N ASN A 176 -1.30 15.50 -6.84
CA ASN A 176 -0.36 16.59 -6.92
C ASN A 176 1.01 16.20 -7.51
N ILE A 177 1.34 14.91 -7.60
CA ILE A 177 2.62 14.44 -8.17
C ILE A 177 2.53 14.09 -9.66
N GLU A 178 1.36 14.19 -10.29
CA GLU A 178 1.11 13.75 -11.68
C GLU A 178 2.17 14.29 -12.66
N ASN A 179 2.46 15.59 -12.58
CA ASN A 179 3.42 16.27 -13.45
C ASN A 179 4.89 15.99 -13.12
N HIS A 180 5.16 15.23 -12.06
CA HIS A 180 6.50 14.81 -11.64
C HIS A 180 6.78 13.35 -11.96
N ILE A 181 5.78 12.58 -12.40
CA ILE A 181 5.94 11.20 -12.83
C ILE A 181 6.42 11.19 -14.29
N VAL A 182 7.57 10.58 -14.55
CA VAL A 182 8.17 10.45 -15.89
C VAL A 182 8.61 9.02 -16.15
N ALA A 183 8.61 8.60 -17.41
CA ALA A 183 9.06 7.27 -17.79
C ALA A 183 10.59 7.24 -18.02
N LEU A 184 11.29 6.30 -17.38
CA LEU A 184 12.73 6.09 -17.53
C LEU A 184 12.94 4.75 -18.24
N ILE A 185 13.22 4.80 -19.54
CA ILE A 185 13.21 3.64 -20.42
C ILE A 185 14.61 3.05 -20.53
N THR A 186 14.83 1.88 -19.93
CA THR A 186 16.10 1.15 -19.93
C THR A 186 16.20 0.20 -21.13
N HIS A 187 17.40 -0.35 -21.39
CA HIS A 187 17.69 -1.22 -22.54
C HIS A 187 17.27 -0.60 -23.89
N SER A 188 17.30 0.73 -23.98
CA SER A 188 16.88 1.45 -25.18
C SER A 188 17.94 1.38 -26.28
N ASN A 189 17.47 1.23 -27.52
CA ASN A 189 18.28 1.41 -28.72
C ASN A 189 18.24 2.85 -29.26
N GLY A 190 17.71 3.80 -28.49
CA GLY A 190 17.59 5.21 -28.85
C GLY A 190 16.40 5.55 -29.75
N ARG A 191 15.61 4.56 -30.18
CA ARG A 191 14.37 4.79 -30.93
C ARG A 191 13.22 5.11 -29.98
N THR A 192 12.21 5.79 -30.51
CA THR A 192 10.95 6.05 -29.77
C THR A 192 10.35 4.73 -29.27
N PRO A 193 10.10 4.58 -27.96
CA PRO A 193 9.63 3.34 -27.35
C PRO A 193 8.11 3.22 -27.52
N LYS A 194 7.66 2.97 -28.76
CA LYS A 194 6.23 3.00 -29.13
C LYS A 194 5.35 2.12 -28.23
N ASN A 195 5.79 0.87 -27.97
CA ASN A 195 5.03 -0.08 -27.17
C ASN A 195 4.82 0.39 -25.73
N VAL A 196 5.86 0.98 -25.12
CA VAL A 196 5.76 1.53 -23.76
C VAL A 196 4.84 2.74 -23.74
N LEU A 197 4.94 3.63 -24.73
CA LEU A 197 4.07 4.81 -24.80
C LEU A 197 2.60 4.42 -24.99
N GLU A 198 2.31 3.45 -25.86
CA GLU A 198 0.97 2.89 -26.02
C GLU A 198 0.48 2.25 -24.70
N ALA A 199 1.34 1.52 -24.00
CA ALA A 199 0.99 0.93 -22.72
C ALA A 199 0.63 2.00 -21.67
N LEU A 200 1.39 3.09 -21.58
CA LEU A 200 1.10 4.23 -20.69
C LEU A 200 -0.22 4.94 -21.05
N GLU A 201 -0.56 5.01 -22.34
CA GLU A 201 -1.80 5.60 -22.82
C GLU A 201 -3.02 4.72 -22.50
N VAL A 202 -3.00 3.42 -22.84
CA VAL A 202 -4.09 2.47 -22.60
C VAL A 202 -4.36 2.29 -21.11
N SER A 203 -3.30 2.20 -20.31
CA SER A 203 -3.39 2.10 -18.85
C SER A 203 -3.94 3.37 -18.17
N THR A 204 -4.13 4.45 -18.96
CA THR A 204 -4.55 5.79 -18.51
C THR A 204 -3.74 6.25 -17.29
N ILE A 205 -2.43 5.98 -17.33
CA ILE A 205 -1.52 6.39 -16.28
C ILE A 205 -1.36 7.91 -16.34
N LYS A 206 -1.61 8.52 -15.20
CA LYS A 206 -1.41 9.93 -14.96
C LYS A 206 0.07 10.18 -14.74
N CYS A 207 0.70 10.79 -15.73
CA CYS A 207 2.12 11.15 -15.73
C CYS A 207 2.31 12.48 -16.44
N ALA A 208 3.51 13.05 -16.30
CA ALA A 208 3.88 14.29 -16.96
C ALA A 208 3.71 14.16 -18.47
N LYS A 209 3.10 15.17 -19.09
CA LYS A 209 2.88 15.23 -20.53
C LYS A 209 3.62 16.41 -21.15
N ASN A 210 4.18 16.20 -22.32
CA ASN A 210 4.80 17.26 -23.12
C ASN A 210 3.72 18.11 -23.84
N GLU A 211 4.15 19.12 -24.60
CA GLU A 211 3.27 20.01 -25.36
C GLU A 211 2.38 19.27 -26.38
N LYS A 212 2.83 18.10 -26.86
CA LYS A 212 2.06 17.22 -27.76
C LYS A 212 1.11 16.28 -27.01
N LYS A 213 0.93 16.47 -25.70
CA LYS A 213 0.13 15.63 -24.79
C LYS A 213 0.61 14.18 -24.68
N GLN A 214 1.87 13.91 -25.05
CA GLN A 214 2.48 12.58 -24.92
C GLN A 214 3.20 12.45 -23.57
N PRO A 215 3.27 11.24 -22.98
CA PRO A 215 4.07 11.00 -21.79
C PRO A 215 5.51 11.52 -21.94
N VAL A 216 6.03 12.17 -20.91
CA VAL A 216 7.44 12.56 -20.83
C VAL A 216 8.27 11.33 -20.51
N TYR A 217 9.28 11.06 -21.33
CA TYR A 217 10.16 9.90 -21.17
C TYR A 217 11.61 10.25 -21.47
N PHE A 218 12.52 9.47 -20.90
CA PHE A 218 13.97 9.55 -21.12
C PHE A 218 14.51 8.16 -21.44
N LEU A 219 15.50 8.09 -22.33
CA LEU A 219 16.03 6.84 -22.87
C LEU A 219 17.41 6.52 -22.30
N PHE A 220 17.60 5.27 -21.90
CA PHE A 220 18.82 4.76 -21.31
C PHE A 220 19.12 3.38 -21.88
N ASN A 221 20.34 3.15 -22.34
CA ASN A 221 20.78 1.79 -22.68
C ASN A 221 21.34 1.08 -21.43
N ASN A 222 22.19 1.80 -20.67
CA ASN A 222 22.79 1.40 -19.38
C ASN A 222 23.91 0.34 -19.44
N CYS A 223 24.50 0.06 -20.61
CA CYS A 223 25.58 -0.93 -20.78
C CYS A 223 27.01 -0.37 -20.53
N GLN A 224 27.18 0.81 -19.92
CA GLN A 224 28.50 1.47 -19.86
C GLN A 224 29.52 0.78 -18.94
N ASN A 225 29.08 -0.19 -18.16
CA ASN A 225 29.89 -1.09 -17.35
C ASN A 225 30.44 -2.27 -18.16
N GLU A 226 29.97 -2.54 -19.38
CA GLU A 226 30.41 -3.69 -20.19
C GLU A 226 31.83 -3.51 -20.73
N ASP A 227 32.47 -4.62 -21.12
CA ASP A 227 33.81 -4.57 -21.71
C ASP A 227 33.74 -3.93 -23.10
N ARG A 228 34.44 -2.82 -23.27
CA ARG A 228 34.49 -2.00 -24.49
C ARG A 228 35.42 -2.56 -25.54
N ASN A 229 36.22 -3.57 -25.21
CA ASN A 229 37.07 -4.24 -26.18
C ASN A 229 36.25 -5.11 -27.15
N GLU A 230 35.08 -5.57 -26.71
CA GLU A 230 34.10 -6.27 -27.53
C GLU A 230 33.02 -5.27 -27.97
N GLU A 231 32.65 -5.29 -29.26
CA GLU A 231 31.57 -4.45 -29.80
C GLU A 231 31.68 -2.93 -29.49
N ALA A 232 32.90 -2.37 -29.53
CA ALA A 232 33.17 -0.97 -29.19
C ALA A 232 32.21 0.06 -29.81
N GLU A 233 31.88 -0.10 -31.10
CA GLU A 233 30.93 0.78 -31.81
C GLU A 233 29.50 0.71 -31.24
N TYR A 234 29.07 -0.47 -30.77
CA TYR A 234 27.79 -0.62 -30.11
C TYR A 234 27.79 0.12 -28.78
N ILE A 235 28.82 -0.11 -27.95
CA ILE A 235 28.91 0.49 -26.61
C ILE A 235 29.04 2.01 -26.68
N GLU A 236 29.77 2.55 -27.67
CA GLU A 236 29.85 4.00 -27.88
C GLU A 236 28.48 4.59 -28.26
N ARG A 237 27.72 3.93 -29.13
CA ARG A 237 26.34 4.34 -29.49
C ARG A 237 25.42 4.26 -28.28
N ALA A 238 25.48 3.18 -27.51
CA ALA A 238 24.72 3.00 -26.30
C ALA A 238 25.03 4.07 -25.24
N ASN A 239 26.31 4.42 -25.07
CA ASN A 239 26.71 5.53 -24.21
C ASN A 239 26.11 6.86 -24.65
N LYS A 240 26.14 7.19 -25.95
CA LYS A 240 25.53 8.42 -26.48
C LYS A 240 24.03 8.49 -26.20
N ILE A 241 23.32 7.36 -26.27
CA ILE A 241 21.90 7.28 -25.91
C ILE A 241 21.71 7.63 -24.43
N THR A 242 22.45 6.98 -23.54
CA THR A 242 22.34 7.26 -22.09
C THR A 242 22.78 8.68 -21.73
N GLU A 243 23.87 9.20 -22.29
CA GLU A 243 24.35 10.56 -22.01
C GLU A 243 23.32 11.62 -22.40
N ARG A 244 22.68 11.45 -23.57
CA ARG A 244 21.56 12.29 -23.99
C ARG A 244 20.39 12.19 -23.01
N GLY A 245 19.97 10.96 -22.66
CA GLY A 245 18.87 10.74 -21.71
C GLY A 245 19.15 11.35 -20.33
N MET A 246 20.37 11.23 -19.82
CA MET A 246 20.79 11.83 -18.55
C MET A 246 20.76 13.36 -18.61
N THR A 247 21.22 13.96 -19.71
CA THR A 247 21.19 15.42 -19.90
C THR A 247 19.76 15.95 -19.95
N GLU A 248 18.89 15.28 -20.72
CA GLU A 248 17.47 15.64 -20.82
C GLU A 248 16.76 15.46 -19.46
N PHE A 249 17.04 14.38 -18.74
CA PHE A 249 16.47 14.13 -17.41
C PHE A 249 16.98 15.11 -16.34
N ALA A 250 18.27 15.46 -16.38
CA ALA A 250 18.85 16.49 -15.53
C ALA A 250 18.17 17.85 -15.75
N ALA A 251 17.98 18.24 -17.01
CA ALA A 251 17.28 19.48 -17.35
C ALA A 251 15.82 19.48 -16.86
N PHE A 252 15.15 18.32 -16.86
CA PHE A 252 13.84 18.15 -16.23
C PHE A 252 13.93 18.40 -14.72
N LEU A 253 14.84 17.73 -14.00
CA LEU A 253 14.98 17.88 -12.55
C LEU A 253 15.33 19.30 -12.10
N GLU A 254 16.14 20.01 -12.88
CA GLU A 254 16.48 21.41 -12.59
C GLU A 254 15.27 22.34 -12.69
N LYS A 255 14.41 22.13 -13.70
CA LYS A 255 13.16 22.88 -13.90
C LYS A 255 12.05 22.46 -12.95
N SER A 256 12.06 21.22 -12.47
CA SER A 256 11.04 20.67 -11.59
C SER A 256 11.02 21.35 -10.23
N GLN A 257 9.86 21.89 -9.87
CA GLN A 257 9.59 22.43 -8.55
C GLN A 257 9.44 21.30 -7.52
N PRO A 258 9.86 21.50 -6.26
CA PRO A 258 9.67 20.51 -5.21
C PRO A 258 8.19 20.26 -4.96
N GLN A 259 7.81 18.99 -4.90
CA GLN A 259 6.44 18.56 -4.62
C GLN A 259 6.37 17.88 -3.26
N LYS A 260 5.54 18.42 -2.35
CA LYS A 260 5.38 17.87 -1.01
C LYS A 260 4.73 16.49 -1.03
N VAL A 261 5.30 15.57 -0.27
CA VAL A 261 4.82 14.18 -0.15
C VAL A 261 3.60 14.03 0.78
N GLN A 262 3.14 15.09 1.43
CA GLN A 262 2.03 15.02 2.39
C GLN A 262 0.75 14.43 1.79
N THR A 263 0.39 14.78 0.55
CA THR A 263 -0.79 14.20 -0.10
C THR A 263 -0.62 12.70 -0.36
N THR A 264 0.58 12.24 -0.72
CA THR A 264 0.92 10.80 -0.84
C THR A 264 0.77 10.11 0.52
N VAL A 265 1.27 10.72 1.60
CA VAL A 265 1.09 10.24 2.98
C VAL A 265 -0.39 10.11 3.33
N ASP A 266 -1.19 11.13 3.02
CA ASP A 266 -2.64 11.13 3.28
C ASP A 266 -3.37 10.04 2.51
N VAL A 267 -2.98 9.79 1.24
CA VAL A 267 -3.55 8.71 0.40
C VAL A 267 -3.29 7.35 1.02
N ILE A 268 -2.05 7.06 1.43
CA ILE A 268 -1.69 5.76 2.01
C ILE A 268 -2.45 5.56 3.34
N LYS A 269 -2.48 6.58 4.22
CA LYS A 269 -3.24 6.50 5.49
C LYS A 269 -4.73 6.28 5.27
N GLU A 270 -5.32 6.95 4.28
CA GLU A 270 -6.75 6.84 4.00
C GLU A 270 -7.12 5.45 3.48
N ARG A 271 -6.25 4.80 2.70
CA ARG A 271 -6.41 3.40 2.30
C ARG A 271 -6.33 2.45 3.49
N THR A 272 -5.35 2.65 4.38
CA THR A 272 -5.24 1.87 5.63
C THR A 272 -6.52 1.94 6.46
N LYS A 273 -7.10 3.14 6.61
CA LYS A 273 -8.40 3.33 7.30
C LYS A 273 -9.54 2.62 6.59
N LEU A 274 -9.65 2.77 5.26
CA LEU A 274 -10.68 2.08 4.47
C LEU A 274 -10.63 0.57 4.68
N THR A 275 -9.44 -0.02 4.55
CA THR A 275 -9.24 -1.47 4.74
C THR A 275 -9.62 -1.91 6.14
N ALA A 276 -9.19 -1.19 7.18
CA ALA A 276 -9.53 -1.50 8.56
C ALA A 276 -11.06 -1.41 8.83
N CYS A 277 -11.72 -0.37 8.32
CA CYS A 277 -13.17 -0.20 8.44
C CYS A 277 -13.93 -1.35 7.75
N ILE A 278 -13.49 -1.77 6.55
CA ILE A 278 -14.13 -2.86 5.81
C ILE A 278 -13.92 -4.22 6.48
N GLN A 279 -12.70 -4.50 6.96
CA GLN A 279 -12.42 -5.72 7.71
C GLN A 279 -13.28 -5.83 8.97
N ASN A 280 -13.38 -4.73 9.73
CA ASN A 280 -14.23 -4.69 10.92
C ASN A 280 -15.72 -4.86 10.56
N LEU A 281 -16.18 -4.20 9.49
CA LEU A 281 -17.55 -4.35 8.99
C LEU A 281 -17.86 -5.78 8.56
N GLN A 282 -16.96 -6.45 7.84
CA GLN A 282 -17.10 -7.87 7.46
C GLN A 282 -17.22 -8.77 8.70
N GLN A 283 -16.31 -8.62 9.66
CA GLN A 283 -16.37 -9.36 10.93
C GLN A 283 -17.72 -9.15 11.62
N ARG A 284 -18.20 -7.91 11.70
CA ARG A 284 -19.45 -7.58 12.38
C ARG A 284 -20.69 -8.07 11.67
N ILE A 285 -20.68 -8.13 10.34
CA ILE A 285 -21.76 -8.78 9.58
C ILE A 285 -21.82 -10.26 9.96
N THR A 286 -20.69 -10.97 9.96
CA THR A 286 -20.64 -12.37 10.37
C THR A 286 -21.09 -12.58 11.81
N GLU A 287 -20.62 -11.76 12.75
CA GLU A 287 -21.04 -11.82 14.16
C GLU A 287 -22.54 -11.56 14.32
N THR A 288 -23.09 -10.59 13.57
CA THR A 288 -24.52 -10.28 13.57
C THR A 288 -25.34 -11.44 13.03
N GLU A 289 -24.93 -12.04 11.91
CA GLU A 289 -25.61 -13.19 11.30
C GLU A 289 -25.61 -14.41 12.23
N GLN A 290 -24.48 -14.68 12.89
CA GLN A 290 -24.39 -15.72 13.91
C GLN A 290 -25.32 -15.43 15.09
N LYS A 291 -25.35 -14.18 15.58
CA LYS A 291 -26.22 -13.79 16.70
C LYS A 291 -27.69 -13.89 16.34
N GLN A 292 -28.06 -13.52 15.11
CA GLN A 292 -29.43 -13.69 14.60
C GLN A 292 -29.82 -15.17 14.52
N LYS A 293 -28.90 -16.05 14.12
CA LYS A 293 -29.14 -17.49 14.10
C LYS A 293 -29.36 -18.05 15.51
N GLU A 294 -28.50 -17.68 16.47
CA GLU A 294 -28.66 -18.04 17.89
C GLU A 294 -30.04 -17.60 18.42
N ILE A 295 -30.44 -16.35 18.15
CA ILE A 295 -31.72 -15.81 18.58
C ILE A 295 -32.88 -16.60 17.98
N ARG A 296 -32.85 -16.88 16.66
CA ARG A 296 -33.90 -17.67 15.99
C ARG A 296 -33.99 -19.08 16.55
N GLN A 297 -32.87 -19.78 16.73
CA GLN A 297 -32.86 -21.12 17.34
C GLN A 297 -33.43 -21.10 18.76
N THR A 298 -33.12 -20.06 19.54
CA THR A 298 -33.67 -19.88 20.89
C THR A 298 -35.18 -19.66 20.83
N LEU A 299 -35.67 -18.81 19.92
CA LEU A 299 -37.10 -18.55 19.73
C LEU A 299 -37.85 -19.82 19.29
N ASP A 300 -37.31 -20.57 18.33
CA ASP A 300 -37.95 -21.81 17.84
C ASP A 300 -38.07 -22.86 18.96
N LYS A 301 -37.01 -23.02 19.78
CA LYS A 301 -37.03 -23.91 20.95
C LYS A 301 -38.05 -23.46 22.00
N LEU A 302 -38.16 -22.15 22.23
CA LEU A 302 -39.16 -21.58 23.14
C LEU A 302 -40.60 -21.73 22.61
N MET A 303 -40.81 -21.64 21.29
CA MET A 303 -42.12 -21.86 20.68
C MET A 303 -42.56 -23.32 20.78
N LYS A 304 -41.67 -24.27 20.46
CA LYS A 304 -41.93 -25.71 20.67
C LYS A 304 -42.26 -26.03 22.12
N TYR A 305 -41.52 -25.45 23.07
CA TYR A 305 -41.83 -25.57 24.49
C TYR A 305 -43.26 -25.10 24.84
N LYS A 306 -43.70 -23.96 24.29
CA LYS A 306 -45.05 -23.42 24.51
C LYS A 306 -46.15 -24.32 23.95
N GLU A 307 -45.87 -25.03 22.86
CA GLU A 307 -46.79 -26.00 22.24
C GLU A 307 -46.81 -27.34 22.99
N GLU A 308 -45.66 -27.79 23.51
CA GLU A 308 -45.50 -29.11 24.13
C GLU A 308 -45.91 -29.15 25.62
N MET A 309 -45.98 -28.03 26.35
CA MET A 309 -46.26 -28.04 27.80
C MET A 309 -47.39 -27.11 28.27
N LYS A 310 -48.54 -27.72 28.60
CA LYS A 310 -49.54 -27.20 29.55
C LYS A 310 -49.22 -27.54 31.02
N ASN A 311 -48.27 -28.44 31.30
CA ASN A 311 -48.05 -28.99 32.65
C ASN A 311 -46.54 -29.15 32.98
N ASN A 312 -46.09 -28.39 33.99
CA ASN A 312 -44.89 -28.56 34.84
C ASN A 312 -43.48 -28.07 34.45
N GLU A 313 -42.68 -27.95 35.52
CA GLU A 313 -41.64 -26.97 35.84
C GLU A 313 -40.20 -27.37 35.49
N ASP A 314 -39.37 -26.34 35.21
CA ASP A 314 -37.92 -26.31 35.05
C ASP A 314 -37.25 -27.43 34.23
N PHE A 315 -37.15 -27.21 32.91
CA PHE A 315 -36.37 -28.04 31.98
C PHE A 315 -35.11 -27.31 31.49
N ASP A 316 -34.02 -28.06 31.34
CA ASP A 316 -32.75 -27.59 30.80
C ASP A 316 -32.80 -27.54 29.26
N LEU A 317 -32.72 -26.34 28.71
CA LEU A 317 -32.62 -26.09 27.27
C LEU A 317 -31.14 -26.02 26.87
N GLU A 318 -30.74 -26.88 25.94
CA GLU A 318 -29.45 -26.74 25.28
C GLU A 318 -29.55 -25.64 24.21
N ILE A 319 -28.81 -24.54 24.34
CA ILE A 319 -28.76 -23.46 23.35
C ILE A 319 -27.33 -23.21 22.88
N ASP A 320 -27.20 -22.74 21.64
CA ASP A 320 -25.93 -22.26 21.12
C ASP A 320 -25.67 -20.86 21.73
N GLU A 321 -24.52 -20.67 22.37
CA GLU A 321 -24.09 -19.38 22.91
C GLU A 321 -22.82 -18.91 22.20
N LEU A 322 -22.84 -17.66 21.70
CA LEU A 322 -21.65 -17.00 21.19
C LEU A 322 -20.82 -16.41 22.32
N TYR A 323 -19.51 -16.63 22.24
CA TYR A 323 -18.50 -16.06 23.14
C TYR A 323 -17.24 -15.68 22.37
N LYS A 324 -16.48 -14.72 22.90
CA LYS A 324 -15.21 -14.28 22.30
C LYS A 324 -14.05 -14.94 23.01
N VAL A 325 -13.08 -15.42 22.22
CA VAL A 325 -11.79 -15.91 22.71
C VAL A 325 -10.67 -15.07 22.11
N LYS A 326 -9.52 -15.05 22.80
CA LYS A 326 -8.29 -14.50 22.25
C LYS A 326 -7.52 -15.62 21.57
N GLU A 327 -7.25 -15.48 20.28
CA GLU A 327 -6.41 -16.42 19.54
C GLU A 327 -5.09 -15.77 19.16
N PRO A 328 -3.95 -16.47 19.31
CA PRO A 328 -2.66 -15.95 18.92
C PRO A 328 -2.58 -15.80 17.40
N ILE A 329 -1.91 -14.75 16.95
CA ILE A 329 -1.62 -14.52 15.52
C ILE A 329 -0.14 -14.78 15.26
N LYS A 330 0.17 -15.41 14.12
CA LYS A 330 1.55 -15.51 13.64
C LYS A 330 1.91 -14.17 13.02
N THR A 331 2.79 -13.44 13.68
CA THR A 331 3.23 -12.11 13.22
C THR A 331 4.74 -11.95 13.28
N GLY A 332 5.27 -11.12 12.39
CA GLY A 332 6.65 -10.64 12.45
C GLY A 332 6.94 -9.81 13.71
N VAL A 333 8.19 -9.39 13.87
CA VAL A 333 8.69 -8.74 15.11
C VAL A 333 7.92 -7.47 15.47
N PHE A 334 7.42 -6.71 14.49
CA PHE A 334 6.72 -5.42 14.68
C PHE A 334 5.20 -5.49 14.40
N GLU A 335 4.72 -6.65 13.99
CA GLU A 335 3.32 -6.87 13.63
C GLU A 335 2.49 -7.28 14.85
N GLY A 336 1.35 -6.63 15.00
CA GLY A 336 0.35 -6.95 16.02
C GLY A 336 -1.04 -6.51 15.56
N ALA A 337 -2.06 -7.02 16.22
CA ALA A 337 -3.41 -6.56 16.05
C ALA A 337 -3.70 -5.41 17.01
N MET A 338 -4.35 -4.38 16.48
CA MET A 338 -4.94 -3.33 17.30
C MET A 338 -6.33 -3.77 17.72
N CYS A 339 -6.51 -4.01 19.01
CA CYS A 339 -7.75 -4.52 19.58
C CYS A 339 -8.30 -3.56 20.63
N CYS A 340 -9.61 -3.31 20.60
CA CYS A 340 -10.33 -2.59 21.65
C CYS A 340 -10.72 -3.57 22.75
N THR A 341 -10.24 -3.37 23.97
CA THR A 341 -10.55 -4.22 25.13
C THR A 341 -11.92 -3.91 25.75
N ARG A 342 -12.50 -2.74 25.45
CA ARG A 342 -13.87 -2.38 25.87
C ARG A 342 -14.95 -3.00 24.98
N CYS A 343 -14.75 -2.99 23.67
CA CYS A 343 -15.69 -3.55 22.70
C CYS A 343 -15.39 -5.03 22.39
N GLU A 344 -14.20 -5.50 22.76
CA GLU A 344 -13.66 -6.80 22.35
C GLU A 344 -13.60 -6.95 20.83
N GLU A 345 -13.12 -5.91 20.14
CA GLU A 345 -13.14 -5.80 18.68
C GLU A 345 -11.72 -5.69 18.11
N ASN A 346 -11.51 -6.27 16.93
CA ASN A 346 -10.28 -6.10 16.16
C ASN A 346 -10.44 -4.84 15.31
N CYS A 347 -9.73 -3.78 15.67
CA CYS A 347 -9.88 -2.47 15.06
C CYS A 347 -8.94 -2.24 13.88
N HIS A 348 -7.76 -2.86 13.88
CA HIS A 348 -6.85 -2.83 12.74
C HIS A 348 -6.00 -4.10 12.72
N TYR A 349 -6.45 -5.08 11.95
CA TYR A 349 -5.75 -6.33 11.68
C TYR A 349 -6.40 -7.07 10.49
N PRO A 350 -5.60 -7.64 9.57
CA PRO A 350 -4.14 -7.49 9.43
C PRO A 350 -3.74 -6.07 9.01
N GLY A 351 -2.45 -5.73 9.12
CA GLY A 351 -1.90 -4.47 8.58
C GLY A 351 -1.48 -3.41 9.59
N CYS A 352 -1.66 -3.63 10.90
CA CYS A 352 -1.10 -2.73 11.92
C CYS A 352 0.39 -3.04 12.20
N THR A 353 1.23 -2.79 11.21
CA THR A 353 2.68 -3.02 11.27
C THR A 353 3.41 -1.85 11.95
N LEU A 354 3.10 -0.61 11.55
CA LEU A 354 3.98 0.54 11.82
C LEU A 354 3.73 1.28 13.13
N ALA A 355 2.58 1.09 13.77
CA ALA A 355 2.24 1.83 14.98
C ALA A 355 3.02 1.27 16.20
N PRO A 356 3.95 2.01 16.84
CA PRO A 356 4.66 1.50 18.02
C PRO A 356 3.73 1.36 19.24
N SER A 357 2.65 2.12 19.26
CA SER A 357 1.60 2.01 20.28
C SER A 357 0.24 2.37 19.70
N PRO A 358 -0.86 2.08 20.40
CA PRO A 358 -2.21 2.44 19.99
C PRO A 358 -2.39 3.87 19.50
N ALA A 359 -1.74 4.83 20.16
CA ALA A 359 -1.86 6.26 19.83
C ALA A 359 -1.36 6.62 18.43
N PHE A 360 -0.47 5.81 17.86
CA PHE A 360 0.12 6.05 16.54
C PHE A 360 -0.55 5.26 15.42
N CYS A 361 -1.62 4.49 15.73
CA CYS A 361 -2.34 3.75 14.71
C CYS A 361 -3.22 4.67 13.87
N ASP A 362 -3.23 4.50 12.55
CA ASP A 362 -3.98 5.37 11.63
C ASP A 362 -5.51 5.37 11.87
N VAL A 363 -6.04 4.36 12.55
CA VAL A 363 -7.46 4.28 12.94
C VAL A 363 -7.81 5.11 14.18
N ILE A 364 -6.81 5.66 14.88
CA ILE A 364 -7.01 6.63 15.95
C ILE A 364 -7.01 8.03 15.35
N LYS A 365 -8.11 8.75 15.53
CA LYS A 365 -8.25 10.17 15.16
C LYS A 365 -8.66 10.96 16.39
N GLU A 366 -7.92 12.03 16.69
CA GLU A 366 -8.24 12.92 17.82
C GLU A 366 -8.43 12.14 19.15
N GLY A 367 -7.56 11.14 19.38
CA GLY A 367 -7.58 10.29 20.57
C GLY A 367 -8.69 9.23 20.63
N HIS A 368 -9.47 9.06 19.57
CA HIS A 368 -10.59 8.10 19.51
C HIS A 368 -10.46 7.17 18.30
N CYS A 369 -10.90 5.92 18.46
CA CYS A 369 -10.92 4.96 17.37
C CYS A 369 -12.09 5.21 16.43
N ILE A 370 -11.83 5.26 15.13
CA ILE A 370 -12.87 5.43 14.10
C ILE A 370 -13.51 4.11 13.68
N VAL A 371 -12.90 2.98 14.05
CA VAL A 371 -13.31 1.64 13.59
C VAL A 371 -14.21 0.94 14.60
N CYS A 372 -13.87 0.98 15.89
CA CYS A 372 -14.64 0.23 16.89
C CYS A 372 -16.03 0.85 17.11
N SER A 373 -17.00 0.00 17.44
CA SER A 373 -18.42 0.36 17.61
C SER A 373 -18.64 1.46 18.66
N GLY A 374 -17.82 1.47 19.72
CA GLY A 374 -17.94 2.46 20.79
C GLY A 374 -17.20 3.77 20.55
N LYS A 375 -16.55 3.95 19.39
CA LYS A 375 -15.59 5.04 19.12
C LYS A 375 -14.66 5.31 20.31
N CYS A 376 -14.16 4.21 20.89
CA CYS A 376 -13.52 4.22 22.19
C CYS A 376 -12.22 5.04 22.18
N PRO A 377 -11.84 5.63 23.32
CA PRO A 377 -10.58 6.36 23.43
C PRO A 377 -9.38 5.43 23.20
N THR A 378 -8.24 6.00 22.84
CA THR A 378 -6.98 5.27 22.64
C THR A 378 -6.61 4.38 23.84
N SER A 379 -6.93 4.82 25.07
CA SER A 379 -6.64 4.05 26.30
C SER A 379 -7.38 2.72 26.40
N ALA A 380 -8.45 2.52 25.62
CA ALA A 380 -9.19 1.27 25.53
C ALA A 380 -8.57 0.28 24.53
N HIS A 381 -7.47 0.65 23.88
CA HIS A 381 -6.87 -0.13 22.81
C HIS A 381 -5.51 -0.67 23.23
N VAL A 382 -5.20 -1.87 22.76
CA VAL A 382 -3.91 -2.53 22.92
C VAL A 382 -3.40 -2.97 21.56
N LYS A 383 -2.07 -3.04 21.42
CA LYS A 383 -1.42 -3.63 20.24
C LYS A 383 -0.75 -4.93 20.68
N GLU A 384 -1.29 -6.07 20.25
CA GLU A 384 -0.90 -7.37 20.78
C GLU A 384 -0.81 -8.45 19.71
N LYS A 385 -0.17 -9.59 20.04
CA LYS A 385 -0.06 -10.76 19.15
C LYS A 385 -1.24 -11.72 19.27
N TRP A 386 -2.44 -11.18 19.48
CA TRP A 386 -3.68 -11.95 19.50
C TRP A 386 -4.85 -11.13 18.95
N ILE A 387 -5.90 -11.81 18.50
CA ILE A 387 -7.16 -11.21 18.05
C ILE A 387 -8.36 -11.80 18.79
N TYR A 388 -9.47 -11.06 18.83
CA TYR A 388 -10.76 -11.58 19.27
C TYR A 388 -11.40 -12.41 18.16
N VAL A 389 -11.74 -13.65 18.47
CA VAL A 389 -12.46 -14.57 17.58
C VAL A 389 -13.77 -14.96 18.26
N THR A 390 -14.87 -14.82 17.52
CA THR A 390 -16.19 -15.24 17.98
C THR A 390 -16.36 -16.75 17.73
N LYS A 391 -16.65 -17.51 18.78
CA LYS A 391 -16.91 -18.95 18.75
C LYS A 391 -18.28 -19.27 19.31
N THR A 392 -18.80 -20.43 18.94
CA THR A 392 -20.05 -20.98 19.47
C THR A 392 -19.76 -22.13 20.41
N ARG A 393 -20.45 -22.17 21.55
CA ARG A 393 -20.48 -23.34 22.44
C ARG A 393 -21.93 -23.72 22.73
N ARG A 394 -22.18 -24.99 23.03
CA ARG A 394 -23.48 -25.42 23.53
C ARG A 394 -23.51 -25.30 25.04
N VAL A 395 -24.57 -24.69 25.57
CA VAL A 395 -24.79 -24.53 27.01
C VAL A 395 -26.17 -25.05 27.36
N GLN A 396 -26.26 -25.79 28.46
CA GLN A 396 -27.53 -26.08 29.10
C GLN A 396 -27.93 -24.88 29.97
N THR A 397 -29.16 -24.41 29.82
CA THR A 397 -29.70 -23.28 30.58
C THR A 397 -31.20 -23.44 30.79
N THR A 398 -31.72 -22.85 31.86
CA THR A 398 -33.15 -22.91 32.15
C THR A 398 -33.93 -21.76 31.51
N LEU A 399 -35.25 -21.92 31.37
CA LEU A 399 -36.12 -20.86 30.83
C LEU A 399 -36.08 -19.59 31.70
N LYS A 400 -35.88 -19.74 33.01
CA LYS A 400 -35.71 -18.65 33.99
C LYS A 400 -34.40 -17.90 33.78
N GLU A 401 -33.31 -18.61 33.53
CA GLU A 401 -32.00 -18.03 33.22
C GLU A 401 -31.99 -17.30 31.87
N ILE A 402 -32.64 -17.87 30.84
CA ILE A 402 -32.81 -17.20 29.54
C ILE A 402 -33.58 -15.88 29.75
N LYS A 403 -34.71 -15.89 30.46
CA LYS A 403 -35.47 -14.66 30.77
C LYS A 403 -34.61 -13.63 31.52
N GLN A 404 -33.90 -14.05 32.56
CA GLN A 404 -33.03 -13.15 33.34
C GLN A 404 -31.86 -12.60 32.53
N LYS A 405 -31.21 -13.40 31.68
CA LYS A 405 -30.04 -12.99 30.88
C LYS A 405 -30.38 -11.81 29.98
N TYR A 406 -31.53 -11.88 29.32
CA TYR A 406 -31.95 -10.83 28.40
C TYR A 406 -32.58 -9.64 29.14
N GLU A 407 -33.24 -9.84 30.28
CA GLU A 407 -33.68 -8.74 31.16
C GLU A 407 -32.52 -7.98 31.81
N LYS A 408 -31.45 -8.66 32.24
CA LYS A 408 -30.25 -8.02 32.83
C LYS A 408 -29.42 -7.27 31.79
N SER A 409 -29.45 -7.71 30.53
CA SER A 409 -28.74 -7.06 29.43
C SER A 409 -29.43 -5.79 28.88
N LYS A 410 -30.57 -5.38 29.48
CA LYS A 410 -31.33 -4.20 29.07
C LYS A 410 -30.54 -2.92 29.27
N THR A 411 -30.38 -2.15 28.20
CA THR A 411 -29.95 -0.76 28.26
C THR A 411 -30.99 0.11 28.97
N LYS A 412 -30.63 1.35 29.34
CA LYS A 412 -31.54 2.28 30.04
C LYS A 412 -32.86 2.54 29.29
N ARG A 413 -32.88 2.36 27.95
CA ARG A 413 -34.07 2.45 27.08
C ARG A 413 -34.95 1.19 27.10
N GLU A 414 -34.38 0.01 27.33
CA GLU A 414 -35.05 -1.30 27.17
C GLU A 414 -35.70 -1.81 28.46
N LYS A 415 -35.55 -1.10 29.58
CA LYS A 415 -36.07 -1.50 30.90
C LYS A 415 -37.57 -1.85 30.88
N ASN A 416 -38.35 -1.22 30.01
CA ASN A 416 -39.81 -1.37 29.93
C ASN A 416 -40.31 -2.40 28.88
N LEU A 417 -39.42 -3.06 28.12
CA LEU A 417 -39.80 -3.97 27.03
C LEU A 417 -39.90 -5.44 27.50
N SER A 418 -40.77 -6.22 26.85
CA SER A 418 -40.79 -7.68 26.97
C SER A 418 -39.50 -8.30 26.41
N TYR A 419 -39.21 -9.54 26.79
CA TYR A 419 -38.03 -10.28 26.31
C TYR A 419 -37.94 -10.32 24.77
N LEU A 420 -39.06 -10.57 24.07
CA LEU A 420 -39.11 -10.62 22.60
C LEU A 420 -38.84 -9.25 21.97
N GLU A 421 -39.38 -8.18 22.56
CA GLU A 421 -39.12 -6.80 22.11
C GLU A 421 -37.67 -6.38 22.37
N SER A 422 -37.02 -6.89 23.43
CA SER A 422 -35.58 -6.66 23.67
C SER A 422 -34.69 -7.33 22.63
N LEU A 423 -35.08 -8.50 22.13
CA LEU A 423 -34.40 -9.18 21.03
C LEU A 423 -34.56 -8.43 19.70
N ASP A 424 -35.76 -7.94 19.42
CA ASP A 424 -36.03 -7.10 18.24
C ASP A 424 -35.27 -5.77 18.31
N THR A 425 -35.16 -5.17 19.50
CA THR A 425 -34.37 -3.94 19.72
C THR A 425 -32.88 -4.18 19.47
N LYS A 426 -32.30 -5.29 20.00
CA LYS A 426 -30.92 -5.67 19.67
C LYS A 426 -30.71 -5.92 18.17
N MET A 427 -31.67 -6.53 17.48
CA MET A 427 -31.60 -6.66 16.03
C MET A 427 -31.60 -5.31 15.32
N LYS A 428 -32.39 -4.33 15.78
CA LYS A 428 -32.42 -2.95 15.26
C LYS A 428 -31.10 -2.22 15.52
N ASP A 429 -30.53 -2.35 16.72
CA ASP A 429 -29.26 -1.71 17.08
C ASP A 429 -28.10 -2.26 16.24
N LEU A 430 -28.06 -3.58 16.01
CA LEU A 430 -27.06 -4.19 15.13
C LEU A 430 -27.17 -3.68 13.68
N LYS A 431 -28.40 -3.47 13.19
CA LYS A 431 -28.65 -2.87 11.85
C LYS A 431 -28.18 -1.42 11.78
N ALA A 432 -28.48 -0.60 12.80
CA ALA A 432 -28.06 0.79 12.85
C ALA A 432 -26.53 0.91 12.85
N LEU A 433 -25.88 0.08 13.67
CA LEU A 433 -24.43 0.06 13.80
C LEU A 433 -23.73 -0.46 12.54
N LYS A 434 -24.38 -1.34 11.75
CA LYS A 434 -23.90 -1.74 10.40
C LYS A 434 -23.98 -0.56 9.43
N SER A 435 -25.07 0.21 9.47
CA SER A 435 -25.25 1.38 8.61
C SER A 435 -24.21 2.48 8.88
N GLU A 436 -23.85 2.71 10.15
CA GLU A 436 -22.81 3.67 10.50
C GLU A 436 -21.43 3.29 9.93
N LEU A 437 -21.01 2.03 10.09
CA LEU A 437 -19.75 1.55 9.51
C LEU A 437 -19.73 1.64 7.98
N LEU A 438 -20.85 1.31 7.32
CA LEU A 438 -20.99 1.44 5.87
C LEU A 438 -20.79 2.89 5.41
N ASN A 439 -21.36 3.85 6.16
CA ASN A 439 -21.20 5.27 5.88
C ASN A 439 -19.74 5.73 6.08
N GLU A 440 -19.05 5.24 7.09
CA GLU A 440 -17.64 5.58 7.32
C GLU A 440 -16.74 5.03 6.20
N SER A 441 -16.92 3.75 5.82
CA SER A 441 -16.24 3.17 4.65
C SER A 441 -16.51 3.96 3.38
N TYR A 442 -17.75 4.39 3.14
CA TYR A 442 -18.11 5.25 2.00
C TYR A 442 -17.36 6.60 2.04
N ASN A 443 -17.28 7.25 3.21
CA ASN A 443 -16.58 8.52 3.37
C ASN A 443 -15.09 8.40 3.01
N HIS A 444 -14.45 7.30 3.39
CA HIS A 444 -13.05 7.04 3.02
C HIS A 444 -12.88 6.93 1.50
N ILE A 445 -13.79 6.26 0.78
CA ILE A 445 -13.75 6.15 -0.69
C ILE A 445 -13.95 7.52 -1.34
N VAL A 446 -14.92 8.31 -0.87
CA VAL A 446 -15.13 9.67 -1.38
C VAL A 446 -13.92 10.57 -1.14
N LYS A 447 -13.22 10.40 -0.02
CA LYS A 447 -11.99 11.13 0.24
C LYS A 447 -10.87 10.68 -0.69
N LEU A 448 -10.69 9.37 -0.88
CA LEU A 448 -9.71 8.83 -1.84
C LEU A 448 -9.94 9.31 -3.26
N GLU A 449 -11.21 9.39 -3.72
CA GLU A 449 -11.58 9.96 -5.01
C GLU A 449 -11.05 11.40 -5.18
N ARG A 450 -11.00 12.19 -4.11
CA ARG A 450 -10.52 13.57 -4.13
C ARG A 450 -9.00 13.65 -4.15
N ILE A 451 -8.31 12.89 -3.31
CA ILE A 451 -6.87 13.07 -3.05
C ILE A 451 -5.95 12.15 -3.87
N ALA A 452 -6.39 10.93 -4.19
CA ALA A 452 -5.54 9.92 -4.80
C ALA A 452 -5.37 10.16 -6.30
N LEU A 453 -4.14 9.94 -6.79
CA LEU A 453 -3.83 9.97 -8.22
C LEU A 453 -4.69 8.96 -8.97
N LYS A 454 -4.75 7.73 -8.43
CA LYS A 454 -5.57 6.63 -8.91
C LYS A 454 -6.48 6.08 -7.82
N ALA A 455 -7.69 6.65 -7.72
CA ALA A 455 -8.68 6.27 -6.72
C ALA A 455 -9.30 4.89 -7.02
N ASP A 456 -9.43 4.56 -8.30
CA ASP A 456 -9.92 3.30 -8.87
C ASP A 456 -8.85 2.20 -8.95
N SER A 457 -7.78 2.30 -8.14
CA SER A 457 -6.75 1.26 -8.10
C SER A 457 -7.30 -0.07 -7.60
N ALA A 458 -6.68 -1.18 -8.00
CA ALA A 458 -7.09 -2.53 -7.61
C ALA A 458 -7.31 -2.70 -6.09
N SER A 459 -6.45 -2.13 -5.24
CA SER A 459 -6.61 -2.17 -3.79
C SER A 459 -7.88 -1.48 -3.27
N THR A 460 -8.39 -0.45 -3.97
CA THR A 460 -9.68 0.18 -3.64
C THR A 460 -10.83 -0.66 -4.19
N LEU A 461 -10.65 -1.27 -5.37
CA LEU A 461 -11.70 -2.03 -6.04
C LEU A 461 -12.04 -3.34 -5.33
N VAL A 462 -11.06 -4.05 -4.76
CA VAL A 462 -11.30 -5.24 -3.91
C VAL A 462 -12.29 -4.95 -2.77
N HIS A 463 -12.31 -3.70 -2.32
CA HIS A 463 -13.20 -3.20 -1.27
C HIS A 463 -14.53 -2.65 -1.80
N LEU A 464 -14.53 -2.16 -3.04
CA LEU A 464 -15.65 -1.45 -3.63
C LEU A 464 -16.84 -2.39 -3.92
N ASP A 465 -16.60 -3.60 -4.42
CA ASP A 465 -17.65 -4.58 -4.72
C ASP A 465 -18.46 -4.92 -3.46
N PHE A 466 -17.75 -5.28 -2.39
CA PHE A 466 -18.35 -5.54 -1.08
C PHE A 466 -19.14 -4.32 -0.57
N LEU A 467 -18.59 -3.11 -0.70
CA LEU A 467 -19.27 -1.91 -0.22
C LEU A 467 -20.51 -1.58 -1.05
N ILE A 468 -20.47 -1.74 -2.38
CA ILE A 468 -21.62 -1.52 -3.27
C ILE A 468 -22.75 -2.49 -2.89
N ASP A 469 -22.44 -3.78 -2.77
CA ASP A 469 -23.43 -4.81 -2.43
C ASP A 469 -24.09 -4.51 -1.09
N LYS A 470 -23.29 -4.19 -0.06
CA LYS A 470 -23.83 -3.85 1.27
C LYS A 470 -24.51 -2.49 1.32
N MET A 471 -24.12 -1.53 0.49
CA MET A 471 -24.80 -0.24 0.39
C MET A 471 -26.17 -0.39 -0.28
N LYS A 472 -26.32 -1.29 -1.27
CA LYS A 472 -27.63 -1.61 -1.89
C LYS A 472 -28.66 -2.09 -0.86
N GLU A 473 -28.22 -2.89 0.12
CA GLU A 473 -29.08 -3.36 1.22
C GLU A 473 -29.63 -2.23 2.10
N THR A 474 -29.02 -1.03 2.09
CA THR A 474 -29.48 0.12 2.88
C THR A 474 -30.60 0.92 2.19
N GLY A 475 -30.79 0.75 0.88
CA GLY A 475 -31.71 1.56 0.07
C GLY A 475 -31.18 2.95 -0.32
N ASP A 476 -29.95 3.31 0.05
CA ASP A 476 -29.32 4.59 -0.31
C ASP A 476 -28.84 4.59 -1.78
N THR A 477 -29.76 4.88 -2.69
CA THR A 477 -29.50 4.84 -4.14
C THR A 477 -28.48 5.88 -4.61
N GLU A 478 -28.33 7.01 -3.91
CA GLU A 478 -27.35 8.04 -4.28
C GLU A 478 -25.92 7.58 -4.00
N LYS A 479 -25.68 6.99 -2.81
CA LYS A 479 -24.37 6.43 -2.48
C LYS A 479 -24.00 5.29 -3.40
N VAL A 480 -24.95 4.39 -3.69
CA VAL A 480 -24.74 3.28 -4.62
C VAL A 480 -24.33 3.80 -6.00
N LYS A 481 -25.10 4.73 -6.59
CA LYS A 481 -24.76 5.31 -7.91
C LYS A 481 -23.39 5.96 -7.93
N LYS A 482 -22.99 6.62 -6.83
CA LYS A 482 -21.66 7.22 -6.74
C LYS A 482 -20.55 6.17 -6.68
N LEU A 483 -20.72 5.12 -5.88
CA LEU A 483 -19.76 4.01 -5.81
C LEU A 483 -19.66 3.29 -7.17
N GLU A 484 -20.80 3.02 -7.83
CA GLU A 484 -20.85 2.44 -9.17
C GLU A 484 -20.22 3.36 -10.22
N LYS A 485 -20.33 4.69 -10.09
CA LYS A 485 -19.61 5.63 -10.95
C LYS A 485 -18.09 5.55 -10.76
N ILE A 486 -17.63 5.43 -9.51
CA ILE A 486 -16.20 5.23 -9.22
C ILE A 486 -15.73 3.88 -9.80
N GLN A 487 -16.55 2.84 -9.72
CA GLN A 487 -16.31 1.53 -10.35
C GLN A 487 -16.36 1.59 -11.89
N GLY A 488 -17.21 2.45 -12.46
CA GLY A 488 -17.36 2.62 -13.90
C GLY A 488 -16.17 3.32 -14.55
N ASN A 489 -15.41 4.10 -13.78
CA ASN A 489 -14.17 4.74 -14.23
C ASN A 489 -12.98 3.76 -14.33
N VAL A 490 -13.19 2.49 -13.96
CA VAL A 490 -12.15 1.45 -13.95
C VAL A 490 -11.73 1.14 -15.38
N ASN A 491 -10.49 1.50 -15.70
CA ASN A 491 -9.86 1.19 -16.98
C ASN A 491 -9.46 -0.29 -17.10
N GLU A 492 -9.12 -0.74 -18.31
CA GLU A 492 -8.67 -2.12 -18.56
C GLU A 492 -7.48 -2.52 -17.70
N GLY A 493 -6.55 -1.59 -17.45
CA GLY A 493 -5.41 -1.83 -16.56
C GLY A 493 -5.82 -2.14 -15.13
N SER A 494 -6.80 -1.43 -14.57
CA SER A 494 -7.31 -1.65 -13.21
C SER A 494 -8.03 -3.01 -13.09
N LYS A 495 -8.75 -3.44 -14.15
CA LYS A 495 -9.36 -4.78 -14.22
C LYS A 495 -8.33 -5.90 -14.30
N ALA A 496 -7.32 -5.74 -15.15
CA ALA A 496 -6.20 -6.66 -15.27
C ALA A 496 -5.43 -6.79 -13.94
N ALA A 497 -5.20 -5.66 -13.26
CA ALA A 497 -4.58 -5.63 -11.95
C ALA A 497 -5.38 -6.41 -10.89
N LEU A 498 -6.70 -6.26 -10.87
CA LEU A 498 -7.58 -7.05 -10.00
C LEU A 498 -7.53 -8.54 -10.30
N GLN A 499 -7.61 -8.93 -11.57
CA GLN A 499 -7.54 -10.35 -11.98
C GLN A 499 -6.21 -10.97 -11.55
N TYR A 500 -5.11 -10.24 -11.72
CA TYR A 500 -3.80 -10.65 -11.23
C TYR A 500 -3.77 -10.81 -9.70
N GLN A 501 -4.40 -9.89 -8.97
CA GLN A 501 -4.52 -10.00 -7.51
C GLN A 501 -5.29 -11.26 -7.08
N HIS A 502 -6.43 -11.54 -7.73
CA HIS A 502 -7.27 -12.70 -7.44
C HIS A 502 -6.57 -14.02 -7.73
N THR A 503 -5.91 -14.14 -8.88
CA THR A 503 -5.17 -15.34 -9.30
C THR A 503 -3.95 -15.61 -8.41
N SER A 504 -3.23 -14.56 -8.02
CA SER A 504 -2.08 -14.69 -7.10
C SER A 504 -2.53 -15.08 -5.68
N ALA A 505 -3.66 -14.56 -5.20
CA ALA A 505 -4.22 -14.90 -3.89
C ALA A 505 -4.80 -16.32 -3.82
N THR A 506 -5.26 -16.89 -4.94
CA THR A 506 -5.74 -18.28 -5.00
C THR A 506 -4.58 -19.28 -4.98
N HIS A 507 -3.46 -18.97 -5.63
CA HIS A 507 -2.25 -19.80 -5.57
C HIS A 507 -1.67 -19.91 -4.14
N LEU A 508 -1.72 -18.84 -3.34
CA LEU A 508 -1.27 -18.83 -1.94
C LEU A 508 -2.18 -19.60 -0.97
N LYS A 509 -3.44 -19.90 -1.34
CA LYS A 509 -4.35 -20.72 -0.52
C LYS A 509 -4.26 -22.23 -0.82
N MET A 510 -3.57 -22.61 -1.89
CA MET A 510 -3.40 -24.00 -2.33
C MET A 510 -2.03 -24.60 -1.98
N GLN A 511 -1.13 -23.80 -1.41
CA GLN A 511 0.11 -24.24 -0.76
C GLN A 511 -0.05 -24.16 0.76
#